data_AF-A0A966X4X1-F1
#
_entry.id   AF-A0A966X4X1-F1
#
_cell.length_a   1.000
_cell.length_b   1.000
_cell.length_c   1.000
_cell.angle_alpha   90.00
_cell.angle_beta   90.00
_cell.angle_gamma   90.00
#
_symmetry.space_group_name_H-M   'P 1'
#
loop_
_entity.id
_entity.type
_entity.pdbx_description
1 polymer ?
#
loop_
_entity_poly.entity_id
_entity_poly.type
_entity_poly.pdbx_seq_one_letter_code
_entity_poly.pdbx_strand_id
1 'polypeptide(L)'
;MAYVEGRTVHDADSHVMEMPDKILEYLEPSYREEFISEANKAVTVTQDLAAAEAKQDDPEFRAGDEAELLQRKNHLALGAYR
;
A
#
# COMPACT_ATOMS: atom_id res chain seq x y z
N MET A 1 -4.46 22.85 5.38
CA MET A 1 -3.34 23.78 5.11
C MET A 1 -2.30 23.04 4.30
N ALA A 2 -1.86 23.61 3.18
CA ALA A 2 -0.78 23.01 2.41
C ALA A 2 0.54 23.14 3.18
N TYR A 3 1.33 22.07 3.21
CA TYR A 3 2.66 22.07 3.84
C TYR A 3 3.65 23.01 3.12
N VAL A 4 3.48 23.20 1.81
CA VAL A 4 4.25 24.11 0.95
C VAL A 4 3.31 24.68 -0.12
N GLU A 5 3.44 25.98 -0.44
CA GLU A 5 2.69 26.66 -1.51
C GLU A 5 3.63 27.25 -2.57
N GLY A 6 3.16 27.33 -3.83
CA GLY A 6 3.87 27.99 -4.93
C GLY A 6 5.14 27.28 -5.42
N ARG A 7 5.35 26.01 -5.08
CA ARG A 7 6.55 25.24 -5.44
C ARG A 7 6.21 23.79 -5.75
N THR A 8 6.90 23.22 -6.73
CA THR A 8 6.95 21.77 -6.94
C THR A 8 7.88 21.13 -5.92
N VAL A 9 7.42 20.09 -5.25
CA VAL A 9 8.20 19.28 -4.32
C VAL A 9 8.50 17.94 -4.98
N HIS A 10 9.78 17.54 -4.96
CA HIS A 10 10.20 16.20 -5.37
C HIS A 10 10.36 15.35 -4.12
N ASP A 11 9.59 14.27 -4.01
CA ASP A 11 9.71 13.32 -2.93
C ASP A 11 10.82 12.32 -3.25
N ALA A 12 11.84 12.27 -2.40
CA ALA A 12 13.00 11.39 -2.57
C ALA A 12 12.82 10.05 -1.83
N ASP A 13 11.75 9.88 -1.06
CA ASP A 13 11.53 8.72 -0.18
C ASP A 13 10.07 8.27 -0.20
N SER A 14 9.61 7.89 -1.39
CA SER A 14 8.26 7.34 -1.60
C SER A 14 8.30 5.82 -1.67
N HIS A 15 7.43 5.16 -0.91
CA HIS A 15 7.23 3.71 -0.96
C HIS A 15 5.83 3.37 -1.46
N VAL A 16 5.73 2.26 -2.18
CA VAL A 16 4.45 1.60 -2.48
C VAL A 16 4.26 0.44 -1.51
N MET A 17 3.02 0.07 -1.26
CA MET A 17 2.69 -1.16 -0.54
C MET A 17 2.25 -2.20 -1.56
N GLU A 18 3.09 -3.19 -1.83
CA GLU A 18 2.70 -4.29 -2.70
C GLU A 18 1.74 -5.27 -2.01
N MET A 19 0.93 -5.96 -2.81
CA MET A 19 0.17 -7.10 -2.34
C MET A 19 1.14 -8.23 -1.92
N PRO A 20 0.81 -9.03 -0.89
CA PRO A 20 1.73 -10.01 -0.30
C PRO A 20 2.42 -10.93 -1.32
N ASP A 21 1.69 -11.37 -2.34
CA ASP A 21 2.20 -12.34 -3.32
C ASP A 21 2.88 -11.69 -4.53
N LYS A 22 2.92 -10.35 -4.62
CA LYS A 22 3.38 -9.65 -5.83
C LYS A 22 4.83 -9.99 -6.18
N ILE A 23 5.67 -10.16 -5.18
CA ILE A 23 7.08 -10.51 -5.36
C ILE A 23 7.25 -11.89 -6.02
N LEU A 24 6.31 -12.83 -5.78
CA LEU A 24 6.38 -14.20 -6.29
C LEU A 24 6.24 -14.26 -7.81
N GLU A 25 5.58 -13.28 -8.44
CA GLU A 25 5.45 -13.17 -9.90
C GLU A 25 6.81 -13.03 -10.59
N TYR A 26 7.79 -12.45 -9.90
CA TYR A 26 9.14 -12.18 -10.42
C TYR A 26 10.19 -13.20 -9.96
N LEU A 27 9.84 -14.09 -9.03
CA LEU A 27 10.71 -15.19 -8.63
C LEU A 27 10.59 -16.38 -9.58
N GLU A 28 11.74 -16.97 -9.90
CA GLU A 28 11.81 -18.27 -10.56
C GLU A 28 11.03 -19.31 -9.72
N PRO A 29 10.19 -20.16 -10.33
CA PRO A 29 9.35 -21.10 -9.59
C PRO A 29 10.11 -21.98 -8.60
N SER A 30 11.35 -22.35 -8.91
CA SER A 30 12.22 -23.19 -8.08
C SER A 30 12.60 -22.55 -6.74
N TYR A 31 12.61 -21.22 -6.63
CA TYR A 31 12.99 -20.49 -5.41
C TYR A 31 11.81 -20.04 -4.56
N ARG A 32 10.56 -20.19 -5.03
CA ARG A 32 9.38 -19.63 -4.35
C ARG A 32 9.13 -20.28 -2.99
N GLU A 33 9.25 -21.59 -2.89
CA GLU A 33 8.99 -22.31 -1.64
C GLU A 33 9.98 -21.89 -0.54
N GLU A 34 11.27 -21.83 -0.87
CA GLU A 34 12.33 -21.37 0.04
C GLU A 34 12.13 -19.90 0.45
N PHE A 35 11.77 -19.04 -0.51
CA PHE A 35 11.45 -17.64 -0.21
C PHE A 35 10.24 -17.52 0.74
N ILE A 36 9.18 -18.31 0.50
CA ILE A 36 7.98 -18.27 1.34
C ILE A 36 8.31 -18.74 2.76
N SER A 37 9.12 -19.79 2.91
CA SER A 37 9.47 -20.31 4.24
C SER A 37 10.32 -19.34 5.06
N GLU A 38 11.21 -18.58 4.41
CA GLU A 38 12.18 -17.71 5.10
C GLU A 38 11.72 -16.25 5.22
N ALA A 39 11.25 -15.68 4.10
CA ALA A 39 10.94 -14.26 3.98
C ALA A 39 9.45 -13.98 4.19
N ASN A 40 8.57 -14.88 3.72
CA ASN A 40 7.12 -14.72 3.87
C ASN A 40 6.62 -15.28 5.20
N LYS A 41 7.31 -14.95 6.31
CA LYS A 41 6.76 -15.12 7.66
C LYS A 41 5.40 -14.46 7.61
N ALA A 42 4.32 -15.26 7.72
CA ALA A 42 2.92 -14.85 7.56
C ALA A 42 2.83 -13.40 7.99
N VAL A 43 2.91 -12.49 7.00
CA VAL A 43 3.08 -11.09 7.30
C VAL A 43 1.81 -10.81 8.04
N THR A 44 1.94 -10.61 9.35
CA THR A 44 0.88 -10.08 10.18
C THR A 44 0.75 -8.66 9.69
N VAL A 45 0.18 -8.51 8.50
CA VAL A 45 -0.41 -7.27 8.04
C VAL A 45 -1.47 -7.07 9.10
N THR A 46 -1.12 -6.26 10.09
CA THR A 46 -1.95 -5.94 11.25
C THR A 46 -3.22 -5.20 10.86
N GLN A 47 -3.40 -4.95 9.56
CA GLN A 47 -4.62 -4.50 8.90
C GLN A 47 -5.17 -5.63 8.04
N ASP A 48 -6.45 -5.94 8.20
CA ASP A 48 -7.18 -6.82 7.31
C ASP A 48 -7.11 -6.25 5.88
N LEU A 49 -6.24 -6.84 5.04
CA LEU A 49 -5.97 -6.38 3.68
C LEU A 49 -7.24 -6.40 2.82
N ALA A 50 -8.12 -7.38 3.03
CA ALA A 50 -9.38 -7.48 2.31
C ALA A 50 -10.33 -6.34 2.72
N ALA A 51 -10.35 -5.99 4.01
CA ALA A 51 -11.12 -4.84 4.47
C ALA A 51 -10.55 -3.50 3.95
N ALA A 52 -9.22 -3.38 3.87
CA ALA A 52 -8.56 -2.19 3.31
C ALA A 52 -8.83 -2.06 1.80
N GLU A 53 -8.78 -3.16 1.06
CA GLU A 53 -9.14 -3.22 -0.36
C GLU A 53 -10.61 -2.84 -0.57
N ALA A 54 -11.52 -3.44 0.19
CA ALA A 54 -12.95 -3.15 0.12
C ALA A 54 -13.27 -1.67 0.41
N LYS A 55 -12.50 -1.01 1.29
CA LYS A 55 -12.65 0.43 1.54
C LYS A 55 -12.32 1.29 0.34
N GLN A 56 -11.42 0.86 -0.54
CA GLN A 56 -11.11 1.64 -1.75
C GLN A 56 -12.27 1.68 -2.74
N ASP A 57 -13.25 0.78 -2.59
CA ASP A 57 -14.45 0.70 -3.43
C ASP A 57 -15.62 1.50 -2.82
N ASP A 58 -15.49 1.98 -1.58
CA ASP A 58 -16.52 2.68 -0.82
C ASP A 58 -16.52 4.20 -1.12
N PRO A 59 -17.54 4.76 -1.79
CA PRO A 59 -17.60 6.18 -2.12
C PRO A 59 -17.54 7.11 -0.91
N GLU A 60 -18.07 6.72 0.25
CA GLU A 60 -18.01 7.54 1.47
C GLU A 60 -16.58 7.60 2.01
N PHE A 61 -15.85 6.48 1.97
CA PHE A 61 -14.44 6.45 2.31
C PHE A 61 -13.61 7.34 1.35
N ARG A 62 -13.89 7.26 0.04
CA ARG A 62 -13.20 8.04 -1.00
C ARG A 62 -13.49 9.54 -0.91
N ALA A 63 -14.69 9.94 -0.46
CA ALA A 63 -15.02 11.35 -0.24
C ALA A 63 -14.08 12.06 0.75
N GLY A 64 -13.40 11.31 1.64
CA GLY A 64 -12.44 11.84 2.61
C GLY A 64 -11.00 11.97 2.12
N ASP A 65 -10.67 11.64 0.87
CA ASP A 65 -9.29 11.55 0.40
C ASP A 65 -8.47 12.84 0.59
N GLU A 66 -9.04 14.00 0.27
CA GLU A 66 -8.34 15.28 0.37
C GLU A 66 -7.97 15.60 1.83
N ALA A 67 -8.91 15.37 2.75
CA ALA A 67 -8.69 15.60 4.18
C ALA A 67 -7.66 14.61 4.77
N GLU A 68 -7.59 13.41 4.20
CA GLU A 68 -6.80 12.30 4.74
C GLU A 68 -5.49 12.05 3.98
N LEU A 69 -5.15 12.89 3.00
CA LEU A 69 -3.99 12.72 2.11
C LEU A 69 -2.67 12.48 2.87
N LEU A 70 -2.47 13.17 3.99
CA LEU A 70 -1.27 13.04 4.81
C LEU A 70 -1.43 12.04 5.97
N GLN A 71 -2.64 11.52 6.20
CA GLN A 71 -3.03 10.78 7.40
C GLN A 71 -3.22 9.29 7.13
N ARG A 72 -3.93 8.94 6.06
CA ARG A 72 -4.06 7.53 5.63
C ARG A 72 -2.71 7.05 5.12
N LYS A 73 -2.25 5.91 5.65
CA LYS A 73 -0.97 5.27 5.32
C LYS A 73 -1.19 3.84 4.85
N ASN A 74 -0.15 3.28 4.23
CA ASN A 74 -0.10 1.91 3.78
C ASN A 74 -1.28 1.59 2.84
N HIS A 75 -1.94 0.45 3.03
CA HIS A 75 -3.10 0.01 2.25
C HIS A 75 -4.31 0.96 2.34
N LEU A 76 -4.39 1.87 3.32
CA LEU A 76 -5.49 2.84 3.38
C LEU A 76 -5.19 4.12 2.59
N ALA A 77 -3.96 4.33 2.15
CA ALA A 77 -3.57 5.54 1.44
C ALA A 77 -4.28 5.69 0.08
N LEU A 78 -4.46 6.94 -0.33
CA LEU A 78 -4.91 7.26 -1.69
C LEU A 78 -3.92 6.67 -2.71
N GLY A 79 -4.41 5.84 -3.62
CA GLY A 79 -3.59 5.18 -4.64
C GLY A 79 -2.87 3.91 -4.16
N ALA A 80 -3.18 3.40 -2.96
CA ALA A 80 -2.62 2.13 -2.48
C ALA A 80 -3.11 0.90 -3.27
N TYR A 81 -4.22 1.03 -3.99
CA TYR A 81 -4.78 0.00 -4.86
C TYR A 81 -5.16 0.62 -6.21
N ARG A 82 -5.11 -0.20 -7.27
CA ARG A 82 -5.59 0.01 -8.65
C ARG A 82 -5.64 1.44 -9.17
#